data_AF-A0A922MQ90-F1
#
_entry.id   AF-A0A922MQ90-F1
#
_cell.length_a   1.000
_cell.length_b   1.000
_cell.length_c   1.000
_cell.angle_alpha   90.00
_cell.angle_beta   90.00
_cell.angle_gamma   90.00
#
_symmetry.space_group_name_H-M   'P 1'
#
loop_
_entity.id
_entity.type
_entity.pdbx_description
1 polymer ?
#
loop_
_entity_poly.entity_id
_entity_poly.type
_entity_poly.pdbx_seq_one_letter_code
_entity_poly.pdbx_strand_id
1 'polypeptide(L)'
;MFLFDMRGVKFGHLTRVSLSSLRKFFQYVQEAMPVRMRAIHVLNTEPVLDKLMVLIRPFMDKKFFDMLKFHNKNEDLEKFYETVVPRSSLPPDYGGTLPDTQTLHKKCMQQLQLMEPYFKAEEEQRIAALPDKKREKAMERAFKNLDID
;
A
#
# COMPACT_ATOMS: atom_id res chain seq x y z
N MET A 1 -11.52 -1.30 -2.70
CA MET A 1 -10.85 -0.86 -3.94
C MET A 1 -9.67 -0.01 -3.53
N PHE A 2 -8.56 -0.09 -4.24
CA PHE A 2 -7.37 0.74 -4.01
C PHE A 2 -7.12 1.64 -5.21
N LEU A 3 -6.66 2.86 -4.94
CA LEU A 3 -6.20 3.82 -5.95
C LEU A 3 -4.70 4.03 -5.75
N PHE A 4 -3.92 3.78 -6.80
CA PHE A 4 -2.48 4.02 -6.82
C PHE A 4 -2.17 5.11 -7.82
N ASP A 5 -1.47 6.14 -7.38
CA ASP A 5 -1.00 7.20 -8.25
C ASP A 5 0.44 6.93 -8.68
N MET A 6 0.67 6.83 -9.99
CA MET A 6 2.01 6.66 -10.57
C MET A 6 2.72 7.96 -10.92
N ARG A 7 2.09 9.12 -10.71
CA ARG A 7 2.71 10.42 -10.97
C ARG A 7 4.02 10.56 -10.20
N GLY A 8 5.11 10.79 -10.93
CA GLY A 8 6.44 10.96 -10.34
C GLY A 8 7.18 9.66 -9.97
N VAL A 9 6.61 8.49 -10.22
CA VAL A 9 7.32 7.21 -10.06
C VAL A 9 8.42 7.10 -11.11
N LYS A 10 9.65 6.80 -10.66
CA LYS A 10 10.83 6.65 -11.52
C LYS A 10 11.47 5.28 -11.28
N PHE A 11 12.28 4.82 -12.24
CA PHE A 11 13.01 3.56 -12.13
C PHE A 11 13.88 3.47 -10.86
N GLY A 12 14.47 4.59 -10.42
CA GLY A 12 15.26 4.65 -9.18
C GLY A 12 14.46 4.37 -7.89
N HIS A 13 13.12 4.44 -7.91
CA HIS A 13 12.32 3.97 -6.78
C HIS A 13 12.28 2.43 -6.72
N LEU A 14 12.33 1.77 -7.88
CA LEU A 14 12.26 0.31 -7.98
C LEU A 14 13.54 -0.36 -7.50
N THR A 15 14.69 0.25 -7.76
CA THR A 15 15.99 -0.27 -7.31
C THR A 15 16.13 -0.28 -5.78
N ARG A 16 15.26 0.44 -5.05
CA ARG A 16 15.23 0.43 -3.58
C ARG A 16 14.45 -0.75 -3.00
N VAL A 17 13.69 -1.48 -3.82
CA VAL A 17 12.86 -2.61 -3.37
C VAL A 17 13.51 -3.91 -3.81
N SER A 18 13.81 -4.79 -2.84
CA SER A 18 14.35 -6.11 -3.15
C SER A 18 13.27 -7.04 -3.70
N LEU A 19 13.69 -7.99 -4.56
CA LEU A 19 12.80 -9.05 -5.08
C LEU A 19 12.18 -9.90 -3.96
N SER A 20 12.90 -10.12 -2.87
CA SER A 20 12.40 -10.87 -1.72
C SER A 20 11.29 -10.12 -0.98
N SER A 21 11.40 -8.79 -0.85
CA SER A 21 10.34 -7.95 -0.28
C SER A 21 9.12 -7.91 -1.19
N LEU A 22 9.30 -7.80 -2.51
CA LEU A 22 8.18 -7.86 -3.48
C LEU A 22 7.43 -9.19 -3.39
N ARG A 23 8.15 -10.32 -3.37
CA ARG A 23 7.52 -11.65 -3.24
C ARG A 23 6.67 -11.74 -1.97
N LYS A 24 7.21 -11.32 -0.82
CA LYS A 24 6.47 -11.32 0.46
C LYS A 24 5.26 -10.40 0.42
N PHE A 25 5.38 -9.23 -0.21
CA PHE A 25 4.29 -8.29 -0.38
C PHE A 25 3.14 -8.91 -1.18
N PHE A 26 3.41 -9.44 -2.39
CA PHE A 26 2.36 -10.04 -3.22
C PHE A 26 1.74 -11.27 -2.57
N GLN A 27 2.55 -12.11 -1.89
CA GLN A 27 2.02 -13.23 -1.12
C GLN A 27 1.05 -12.74 -0.02
N TYR A 28 1.44 -11.73 0.76
CA TYR A 28 0.56 -11.18 1.79
C TYR A 28 -0.75 -10.64 1.18
N VAL A 29 -0.65 -9.83 0.12
CA VAL A 29 -1.82 -9.22 -0.52
C VAL A 29 -2.78 -10.27 -1.09
N GLN A 30 -2.27 -11.36 -1.65
CA GLN A 30 -3.08 -12.40 -2.29
C GLN A 30 -3.64 -13.45 -1.31
N GLU A 31 -2.87 -13.83 -0.28
CA GLU A 31 -3.18 -14.99 0.56
C GLU A 31 -3.56 -14.64 2.00
N ALA A 32 -3.08 -13.51 2.53
CA ALA A 32 -3.15 -13.23 3.97
C ALA A 32 -3.86 -11.92 4.34
N MET A 33 -4.06 -11.01 3.38
CA MET A 33 -4.69 -9.72 3.62
C MET A 33 -6.16 -9.94 4.05
N PRO A 34 -6.57 -9.51 5.26
CA PRO A 34 -7.90 -9.78 5.80
C PRO A 34 -8.98 -8.84 5.24
N VAL A 35 -8.82 -8.38 3.99
CA VAL A 35 -9.81 -7.56 3.30
C VAL A 35 -10.09 -8.10 1.91
N ARG A 36 -11.37 -8.09 1.50
CA ARG A 36 -11.75 -8.49 0.15
C ARG A 36 -11.42 -7.39 -0.85
N MET A 37 -10.30 -7.53 -1.53
CA MET A 37 -9.93 -6.66 -2.63
C MET A 37 -10.85 -6.87 -3.83
N ARG A 38 -11.46 -5.79 -4.33
CA ARG A 38 -12.37 -5.82 -5.50
C ARG A 38 -11.69 -5.40 -6.80
N ALA A 39 -10.91 -4.32 -6.74
CA ALA A 39 -10.19 -3.75 -7.87
C ALA A 39 -9.05 -2.87 -7.35
N ILE A 40 -8.00 -2.76 -8.16
CA ILE A 40 -6.90 -1.81 -7.98
C ILE A 40 -6.86 -0.94 -9.23
N HIS A 41 -7.07 0.36 -9.07
CA HIS A 41 -6.95 1.33 -10.15
C HIS A 41 -5.63 2.06 -10.03
N VAL A 42 -4.82 2.00 -11.09
CA VAL A 42 -3.52 2.65 -11.18
C VAL A 42 -3.66 3.86 -12.10
N LEU A 43 -3.63 5.05 -11.52
CA LEU A 43 -3.79 6.34 -12.19
C LEU A 43 -2.44 6.91 -12.62
N ASN A 44 -2.48 7.83 -13.59
CA ASN A 44 -1.30 8.55 -14.09
C ASN A 44 -0.17 7.60 -14.52
N THR A 45 -0.52 6.49 -15.16
CA THR A 45 0.50 5.54 -15.64
C THR A 45 1.36 6.20 -16.72
N GLU A 46 2.66 5.86 -16.68
CA GLU A 46 3.73 6.39 -17.54
C GLU A 46 4.44 5.19 -18.20
N PRO A 47 5.21 5.36 -19.29
CA PRO A 47 5.88 4.26 -20.00
C PRO A 47 6.81 3.38 -19.15
N VAL A 48 7.22 3.86 -17.97
CA VAL A 48 7.99 3.07 -16.98
C VAL A 48 7.20 1.88 -16.43
N LEU A 49 5.85 1.92 -16.51
CA LEU A 49 4.98 0.86 -16.04
C LEU A 49 5.29 -0.48 -16.71
N ASP A 50 5.54 -0.51 -18.02
CA ASP A 50 5.81 -1.78 -18.73
C ASP A 50 7.02 -2.50 -18.15
N LYS A 51 8.09 -1.75 -17.84
CA LYS A 51 9.29 -2.28 -17.20
C LYS A 51 9.01 -2.76 -15.77
N LEU A 52 8.20 -2.01 -15.03
CA LEU A 52 7.76 -2.41 -13.69
C LEU A 52 6.97 -3.72 -13.76
N MET A 53 6.02 -3.84 -14.69
CA MET A 53 5.20 -5.02 -14.87
C MET A 53 6.02 -6.26 -15.17
N VAL A 54 7.09 -6.16 -15.98
CA VAL A 54 8.03 -7.29 -16.19
C VAL A 54 8.64 -7.78 -14.87
N LEU A 55 8.99 -6.86 -13.96
CA LEU A 55 9.59 -7.20 -12.66
C LEU A 55 8.60 -7.84 -11.68
N ILE A 56 7.36 -7.32 -11.62
CA ILE A 56 6.38 -7.72 -10.60
C ILE A 56 5.42 -8.82 -11.04
N ARG A 57 5.18 -8.99 -12.35
CA ARG A 57 4.27 -10.00 -12.90
C ARG A 57 4.53 -11.43 -12.44
N PRO A 58 5.78 -11.90 -12.27
CA PRO A 58 6.04 -13.25 -11.76
C PRO A 58 5.48 -13.51 -10.35
N PHE A 59 5.14 -12.47 -9.59
CA PHE A 59 4.59 -12.59 -8.24
C PHE A 59 3.06 -12.47 -8.20
N MET A 60 2.40 -12.18 -9.32
CA MET A 60 0.95 -12.00 -9.40
C MET A 60 0.30 -13.23 -10.02
N ASP A 61 -0.74 -13.75 -9.36
CA ASP A 61 -1.62 -14.74 -10.00
C ASP A 61 -2.56 -14.05 -11.01
N LYS A 62 -3.23 -14.86 -11.84
CA LYS A 62 -4.15 -14.35 -12.86
C LYS A 62 -5.29 -13.52 -12.24
N LYS A 63 -5.84 -13.97 -11.12
CA LYS A 63 -6.98 -13.31 -10.46
C LYS A 63 -6.56 -11.93 -9.95
N PHE A 64 -5.39 -11.80 -9.37
CA PHE A 64 -4.84 -10.53 -8.91
C PHE A 64 -4.54 -9.60 -10.09
N PHE A 65 -3.91 -10.11 -11.15
CA PHE A 65 -3.66 -9.34 -12.36
C PHE A 65 -4.96 -8.81 -12.98
N ASP A 66 -6.01 -9.64 -13.04
CA ASP A 66 -7.32 -9.25 -13.59
C ASP A 66 -8.00 -8.13 -12.77
N MET A 67 -7.63 -7.94 -11.50
CA MET A 67 -8.11 -6.83 -10.64
C MET A 67 -7.43 -5.49 -10.94
N LEU A 68 -6.25 -5.50 -11.59
CA LEU A 68 -5.55 -4.28 -11.97
C LEU A 68 -6.28 -3.59 -13.13
N LYS A 69 -6.48 -2.28 -12.99
CA LYS A 69 -7.07 -1.39 -14.00
C LYS A 69 -6.13 -0.20 -14.16
N PHE A 70 -5.47 -0.12 -15.30
CA PHE A 70 -4.51 0.94 -15.58
C PHE A 70 -5.21 2.08 -16.29
N HIS A 71 -4.88 3.29 -15.86
CA HIS A 71 -5.38 4.52 -16.46
C HIS A 71 -4.20 5.42 -16.83
N ASN A 72 -4.13 5.81 -18.09
CA ASN A 72 -3.04 6.64 -18.59
C ASN A 72 -3.17 8.08 -18.09
N LYS A 73 -2.04 8.79 -17.97
CA LYS A 73 -2.03 10.19 -17.52
C LYS A 73 -2.92 11.14 -18.34
N ASN A 74 -3.04 10.88 -19.64
CA ASN A 74 -3.82 11.71 -20.56
C ASN A 74 -5.19 11.06 -20.90
N GLU A 75 -5.60 10.04 -20.14
CA GLU A 75 -6.88 9.37 -20.36
C GLU A 75 -8.04 10.22 -19.86
N ASP A 76 -9.15 10.21 -20.60
CA ASP A 76 -10.41 10.78 -20.13
C ASP A 76 -11.03 9.85 -19.08
N LEU A 77 -11.20 10.38 -17.86
CA LEU A 77 -11.68 9.64 -16.70
C LEU A 77 -13.18 9.79 -16.44
N GLU A 78 -13.97 10.43 -17.30
CA GLU A 78 -15.42 10.60 -17.05
C GLU A 78 -16.12 9.26 -16.76
N LYS A 79 -15.91 8.25 -17.60
CA LYS A 79 -16.48 6.91 -17.38
C LYS A 79 -16.02 6.28 -16.07
N PHE A 80 -14.77 6.53 -15.66
CA PHE A 80 -14.26 6.06 -14.37
C PHE A 80 -15.01 6.73 -13.22
N TYR A 81 -15.27 8.04 -13.31
CA TYR A 81 -16.03 8.74 -12.27
C TYR A 81 -17.50 8.32 -12.19
N GLU A 82 -18.12 8.03 -13.34
CA GLU A 82 -19.51 7.57 -13.41
C GLU A 82 -19.69 6.14 -12.90
N THR A 83 -18.76 5.24 -13.23
CA THR A 83 -18.96 3.79 -13.04
C THR A 83 -18.19 3.19 -11.88
N VAL A 84 -17.12 3.86 -11.41
CA VAL A 84 -16.20 3.31 -10.40
C VAL A 84 -16.23 4.11 -9.11
N VAL A 85 -16.00 5.43 -9.18
CA VAL A 85 -15.93 6.29 -7.98
C VAL A 85 -16.37 7.72 -8.28
N PRO A 86 -17.43 8.23 -7.61
CA PRO A 86 -17.88 9.60 -7.85
C PRO A 86 -16.80 10.65 -7.53
N ARG A 87 -16.76 11.74 -8.28
CA ARG A 87 -15.86 12.89 -8.05
C ARG A 87 -15.94 13.43 -6.62
N SER A 88 -17.14 13.40 -6.03
CA SER A 88 -17.35 13.83 -4.64
C SER A 88 -16.59 13.00 -3.60
N SER A 89 -16.08 11.83 -3.99
CA SER A 89 -15.31 10.91 -3.13
C SER A 89 -13.80 10.98 -3.38
N LEU A 90 -13.33 11.91 -4.22
CA LEU A 90 -11.92 12.06 -4.55
C LEU A 90 -11.39 13.47 -4.21
N PRO A 91 -10.09 13.61 -3.94
CA PRO A 91 -9.41 14.92 -3.85
C PRO A 91 -9.37 15.66 -5.20
N PRO A 92 -9.16 16.98 -5.19
CA PRO A 92 -8.96 17.79 -6.40
C PRO A 92 -7.77 17.33 -7.25
N ASP A 93 -6.72 16.76 -6.64
CA ASP A 93 -5.56 16.20 -7.35
C ASP A 93 -5.94 15.08 -8.34
N TYR A 94 -7.12 14.49 -8.15
CA TYR A 94 -7.74 13.44 -8.95
C TYR A 94 -9.11 13.85 -9.50
N GLY A 95 -9.35 15.16 -9.69
CA GLY A 95 -10.57 15.69 -10.30
C GLY A 95 -11.82 15.65 -9.42
N GLY A 96 -11.67 15.48 -8.11
CA GLY A 96 -12.78 15.44 -7.16
C GLY A 96 -12.97 16.70 -6.32
N THR A 97 -13.80 16.60 -5.28
CA THR A 97 -14.21 17.74 -4.43
C THR A 97 -13.92 17.56 -2.93
N LEU A 98 -13.23 16.49 -2.52
CA LEU A 98 -12.73 16.34 -1.15
C LEU A 98 -11.62 17.36 -0.84
N PRO A 99 -11.19 17.50 0.43
CA PRO A 99 -9.92 18.16 0.72
C PRO A 99 -8.77 17.55 -0.08
N ASP A 100 -7.76 18.36 -0.38
CA ASP A 100 -6.56 17.93 -1.11
C ASP A 100 -5.82 16.78 -0.40
N THR A 101 -4.99 16.07 -1.16
CA THR A 101 -4.31 14.87 -0.67
C THR A 101 -3.39 15.17 0.51
N GLN A 102 -2.75 16.35 0.56
CA GLN A 102 -1.86 16.73 1.67
C GLN A 102 -2.66 16.93 2.96
N THR A 103 -3.80 17.61 2.87
CA THR A 103 -4.73 17.81 3.99
C THR A 103 -5.27 16.48 4.51
N LEU A 104 -5.72 15.59 3.61
CA LEU A 104 -6.19 14.25 4.00
C LEU A 104 -5.08 13.41 4.61
N HIS A 105 -3.87 13.46 4.04
CA HIS A 105 -2.70 12.76 4.58
C HIS A 105 -2.38 13.22 6.00
N LYS A 106 -2.32 14.53 6.23
CA LYS A 106 -2.08 15.11 7.56
C LYS A 106 -3.12 14.63 8.58
N LYS A 107 -4.41 14.65 8.21
CA LYS A 107 -5.48 14.14 9.06
C LYS A 107 -5.33 12.64 9.36
N CYS A 108 -4.99 11.83 8.36
CA CYS A 108 -4.73 10.41 8.52
C CYS A 108 -3.57 10.15 9.50
N MET A 109 -2.44 10.85 9.31
CA MET A 109 -1.28 10.72 10.18
C MET A 109 -1.59 11.09 11.64
N GLN A 110 -2.37 12.15 11.85
CA GLN A 110 -2.83 12.52 13.19
C GLN A 110 -3.68 11.41 13.83
N GLN A 111 -4.59 10.79 13.08
CA GLN A 111 -5.38 9.66 13.58
C GLN A 111 -4.50 8.46 13.91
N LEU A 112 -3.54 8.11 13.05
CA LEU A 112 -2.60 7.02 13.31
C LEU A 112 -1.76 7.27 14.56
N GLN A 113 -1.30 8.51 14.78
CA GLN A 113 -0.58 8.90 16.00
C GLN A 113 -1.44 8.75 17.26
N LEU A 114 -2.71 9.13 17.20
CA LEU A 114 -3.64 8.94 18.31
C LEU A 114 -3.90 7.46 18.63
N MET A 115 -3.69 6.56 17.67
CA MET A 115 -3.82 5.11 17.86
C MET A 115 -2.55 4.45 18.42
N GLU A 116 -1.50 5.21 18.77
CA GLU A 116 -0.28 4.67 19.39
C GLU A 116 -0.55 3.72 20.57
N PRO A 117 -1.46 4.03 21.52
CA PRO A 117 -1.76 3.11 22.63
C PRO A 117 -2.33 1.77 22.16
N TYR A 118 -3.16 1.78 21.12
CA TYR A 118 -3.71 0.57 20.52
C TYR A 118 -2.61 -0.28 19.88
N PHE A 119 -1.70 0.33 19.12
CA PHE A 119 -0.60 -0.40 18.48
C PHE A 119 0.38 -1.01 19.50
N LYS A 120 0.68 -0.30 20.60
CA LYS A 120 1.48 -0.86 21.69
C LYS A 120 0.81 -2.08 22.33
N ALA A 121 -0.49 -1.98 22.63
CA ALA A 121 -1.24 -3.08 23.21
C ALA A 121 -1.35 -4.29 22.26
N GLU A 122 -1.55 -4.06 20.96
CA GLU A 122 -1.56 -5.14 19.94
C GLU A 122 -0.20 -5.84 19.85
N GLU A 123 0.89 -5.07 19.87
CA GLU A 123 2.24 -5.62 19.84
C GLU A 123 2.54 -6.47 21.08
N GLU A 124 2.15 -6.00 22.28
CA GLU A 124 2.29 -6.75 23.53
C GLU A 124 1.52 -8.08 23.48
N GLN A 125 0.27 -8.07 23.01
CA GLN A 125 -0.54 -9.28 22.85
C GLN A 125 0.13 -10.26 21.88
N ARG A 126 0.65 -9.77 20.76
CA ARG A 126 1.36 -10.58 19.77
C ARG A 126 2.62 -11.22 20.34
N ILE A 127 3.40 -10.49 21.14
CA ILE A 127 4.60 -11.01 21.82
C ILE A 127 4.21 -12.05 22.88
N ALA A 128 3.15 -11.79 23.65
CA ALA A 128 2.66 -12.71 24.67
C ALA A 128 2.17 -14.04 24.07
N ALA A 129 1.62 -14.02 22.86
CA ALA A 129 1.17 -15.21 22.14
C ALA A 129 2.31 -16.05 21.51
N LEU A 130 3.57 -15.58 21.54
CA LEU A 130 4.71 -16.35 21.04
C LEU A 130 5.07 -17.52 21.98
N PRO A 131 5.47 -18.69 21.44
CA PRO A 131 6.08 -19.74 22.24
C PRO A 131 7.30 -19.22 23.03
N ASP A 132 7.55 -19.72 24.25
CA ASP A 132 8.54 -19.15 25.17
C ASP A 132 9.92 -18.90 24.53
N LYS A 133 10.46 -19.88 23.78
CA LYS A 133 11.75 -19.74 23.06
C LYS A 133 11.78 -18.61 22.02
N LYS A 134 10.63 -18.31 21.40
CA LYS A 134 10.49 -17.21 20.42
C LYS A 134 10.23 -15.88 21.11
N ARG A 135 9.54 -15.87 22.25
CA ARG A 135 9.30 -14.68 23.07
C ARG A 135 10.62 -14.13 23.64
N GLU A 136 11.45 -15.00 24.19
CA GLU A 136 12.78 -14.65 24.74
C GLU A 136 13.67 -13.98 23.67
N LYS A 137 13.76 -14.59 22.49
CA LYS A 137 14.53 -14.05 21.35
C LYS A 137 13.94 -12.74 20.78
N ALA A 138 12.62 -12.55 20.85
CA ALA A 138 11.96 -11.31 20.43
C ALA A 138 12.26 -10.17 21.40
N MET A 139 12.21 -10.45 22.71
CA MET A 139 12.60 -9.49 23.75
C MET A 139 14.08 -9.09 23.61
N GLU A 140 15.00 -10.05 23.47
CA GLU A 140 16.43 -9.76 23.26
C GLU A 140 16.70 -8.85 22.05
N ARG A 141 15.94 -9.02 20.96
CA ARG A 141 16.06 -8.18 19.75
C ARG A 141 15.50 -6.78 19.95
N ALA A 142 14.40 -6.64 20.69
CA ALA A 142 13.86 -5.34 21.04
C ALA A 142 14.86 -4.55 21.90
N PHE A 143 15.51 -5.20 22.87
CA PHE A 143 16.55 -4.58 23.69
C PHE A 143 17.81 -4.18 22.89
N LYS A 144 18.23 -4.97 21.90
CA LYS A 144 19.39 -4.65 21.05
C LYS A 144 19.16 -3.49 20.06
N ASN A 145 17.91 -3.17 19.77
CA ASN A 145 17.55 -2.10 18.84
C ASN A 145 17.17 -0.79 19.55
N LEU A 146 17.36 -0.70 20.88
CA LEU A 146 17.12 0.48 21.70
C LEU A 146 18.36 1.34 21.94
N ASP A 147 19.51 0.98 21.37
CA ASP A 147 20.66 1.90 21.27
C ASP A 147 20.32 2.95 20.20
N ILE A 148 19.72 4.04 20.67
CA ILE A 148 19.52 5.29 19.94
C ILE A 148 20.80 6.10 20.14
N ASP A 149 21.61 6.23 19.08
CA ASP A 149 22.52 7.38 18.92
C ASP A 149 21.71 8.64 18.55
#